data_AF-A0A0Q8I8I3-F1
#
_entry.id   AF-A0A0Q8I8I3-F1
#
_cell.length_a   1.000
_cell.length_b   1.000
_cell.length_c   1.000
_cell.angle_alpha   90.00
_cell.angle_beta   90.00
_cell.angle_gamma   90.00
#
_symmetry.space_group_name_H-M   'P 1'
#
loop_
_entity.id
_entity.type
_entity.pdbx_description
1 polymer ?
#
loop_
_entity_poly.entity_id
_entity_poly.type
_entity_poly.pdbx_seq_one_letter_code
_entity_poly.pdbx_strand_id
1 'polypeptide(L)' 'METASETHRVAIATAISAELQRQAEAGAQRIDVDALADAVLRVLDPQPPMAEGQRPEELNSSNDG' A
#
# COMPACT_ATOMS: atom_id res chain seq x y z
N MET A 1 -9.95 3.65 21.73
CA MET A 1 -9.70 2.41 20.97
C MET A 1 -10.66 2.22 19.78
N GLU A 2 -11.73 3.00 19.65
CA GLU A 2 -12.70 2.90 18.53
C GLU A 2 -12.16 3.42 17.18
N THR A 3 -11.27 4.42 17.23
CA THR A 3 -10.75 5.13 16.04
C THR A 3 -9.83 4.29 15.15
N ALA A 4 -9.03 3.39 15.72
CA ALA A 4 -8.11 2.54 14.95
C ALA A 4 -8.86 1.49 14.13
N SER A 5 -9.91 0.89 14.71
CA SER A 5 -10.77 -0.08 14.03
C SER A 5 -11.55 0.57 12.87
N GLU A 6 -12.07 1.78 13.11
CA GLU A 6 -12.78 2.55 12.08
C GLU A 6 -11.84 2.97 10.94
N THR A 7 -10.61 3.38 11.28
CA THR A 7 -9.56 3.72 10.29
C THR A 7 -9.20 2.50 9.42
N HIS A 8 -9.03 1.32 10.02
CA HIS A 8 -8.79 0.08 9.28
C HIS A 8 -9.94 -0.26 8.35
N ARG A 9 -11.19 -0.17 8.83
CA ARG A 9 -12.36 -0.43 7.99
C ARG A 9 -12.42 0.48 6.77
N VAL A 10 -12.15 1.78 6.94
CA VAL A 10 -12.11 2.74 5.84
C VAL A 10 -10.99 2.38 4.85
N ALA A 11 -9.78 2.09 5.32
CA ALA A 11 -8.66 1.72 4.45
C ALA A 11 -8.94 0.45 3.63
N ILE A 12 -9.55 -0.57 4.25
CA ILE A 12 -9.97 -1.81 3.57
C ILE A 12 -11.03 -1.49 2.51
N ALA A 13 -12.04 -0.69 2.84
CA ALA A 13 -13.08 -0.32 1.87
C ALA A 13 -12.50 0.46 0.67
N THR A 14 -11.54 1.35 0.91
CA THR A 14 -10.82 2.07 -0.15
C THR A 14 -10.02 1.11 -1.03
N ALA A 15 -9.28 0.17 -0.45
CA ALA A 15 -8.50 -0.82 -1.21
C ALA A 15 -9.38 -1.73 -2.07
N ILE A 16 -10.50 -2.21 -1.52
CA ILE A 16 -11.50 -3.00 -2.25
C ILE A 16 -12.07 -2.19 -3.42
N SER A 17 -12.45 -0.93 -3.18
CA SER A 17 -13.03 -0.06 -4.22
C SER A 17 -12.04 0.19 -5.36
N ALA A 18 -10.77 0.46 -5.01
CA ALA A 18 -9.71 0.67 -5.99
C ALA A 18 -9.43 -0.59 -6.82
N GLU A 19 -9.43 -1.77 -6.20
CA GLU A 19 -9.19 -3.02 -6.91
C GLU A 19 -10.35 -3.39 -7.84
N LEU A 20 -11.61 -3.24 -7.39
CA LEU A 20 -12.77 -3.46 -8.25
C LEU A 20 -12.77 -2.52 -9.47
N GLN A 21 -12.38 -1.26 -9.27
CA GLN A 21 -12.24 -0.30 -10.38
C GLN A 21 -11.15 -0.75 -11.35
N ARG A 22 -9.97 -1.16 -10.88
CA ARG A 22 -8.89 -1.70 -11.73
C ARG A 22 -9.35 -2.90 -12.54
N GLN A 23 -10.06 -3.85 -11.93
CA GLN A 23 -10.57 -5.03 -12.61
C GLN A 23 -11.61 -4.66 -13.68
N ALA A 24 -12.50 -3.71 -13.40
CA ALA A 24 -13.46 -3.21 -14.37
C ALA A 24 -12.77 -2.54 -15.57
N GLU A 25 -11.76 -1.70 -15.32
CA GLU A 25 -10.94 -1.06 -16.37
C GLU A 25 -10.15 -2.07 -17.20
N ALA A 26 -9.70 -3.16 -16.58
CA ALA A 26 -9.04 -4.28 -17.26
C ALA A 26 -10.01 -5.18 -18.05
N GLY A 27 -11.33 -4.91 -17.98
CA GLY A 27 -12.35 -5.69 -18.68
C GLY A 27 -12.61 -7.07 -18.05
N ALA A 28 -12.39 -7.21 -16.75
CA ALA A 28 -12.64 -8.46 -16.04
C ALA A 28 -14.13 -8.84 -16.12
N GLN A 29 -14.42 -10.04 -16.62
CA GLN A 29 -15.80 -10.56 -16.70
C GLN A 29 -16.30 -11.10 -15.37
N ARG A 30 -15.39 -11.35 -14.42
CA ARG A 30 -15.65 -11.82 -13.07
C ARG A 30 -14.68 -11.14 -12.12
N ILE A 31 -15.05 -11.08 -10.85
CA ILE A 31 -14.15 -10.58 -9.80
C ILE A 31 -13.01 -11.59 -9.63
N ASP A 32 -11.78 -11.11 -9.76
CA ASP A 32 -10.58 -11.81 -9.32
C ASP A 32 -10.50 -11.65 -7.80
N VAL A 33 -10.91 -12.71 -7.11
CA VAL A 33 -10.99 -12.75 -5.64
C VAL A 33 -9.60 -12.79 -5.01
N ASP A 34 -8.62 -13.39 -5.70
CA ASP A 34 -7.25 -13.49 -5.19
C ASP A 34 -6.60 -12.10 -5.22
N ALA A 35 -6.75 -11.37 -6.32
CA ALA A 35 -6.29 -9.98 -6.40
C ALA A 35 -6.97 -9.07 -5.35
N LEU A 36 -8.26 -9.33 -5.04
CA LEU A 36 -8.99 -8.62 -4.00
C LEU A 36 -8.43 -8.95 -2.60
N ALA A 37 -8.13 -10.23 -2.33
CA ALA A 37 -7.52 -10.66 -1.08
C ALA A 37 -6.14 -10.01 -0.89
N ASP A 38 -5.31 -9.94 -1.94
CA ASP A 38 -4.01 -9.27 -1.92
C ASP A 38 -4.13 -7.76 -1.67
N ALA A 39 -5.17 -7.11 -2.17
CA ALA A 39 -5.44 -5.70 -1.89
C ALA A 39 -5.76 -5.48 -0.39
N VAL A 40 -6.54 -6.37 0.22
CA VAL A 40 -6.86 -6.31 1.65
C VAL A 40 -5.63 -6.63 2.51
N LEU A 41 -4.86 -7.66 2.16
CA LEU A 41 -3.66 -8.05 2.90
C LEU A 41 -2.64 -6.90 2.98
N ARG A 42 -2.45 -6.15 1.90
CA ARG A 42 -1.58 -4.96 1.89
C ARG A 42 -2.01 -3.85 2.84
N VAL A 43 -3.31 -3.77 3.17
CA VAL A 43 -3.81 -2.82 4.18
C VAL A 43 -3.58 -3.33 5.59
N LEU A 44 -3.76 -4.64 5.81
CA LEU A 44 -3.61 -5.26 7.12
C LEU A 44 -2.15 -5.42 7.53
N ASP A 45 -1.27 -5.66 6.58
CA ASP A 45 0.17 -5.81 6.76
C ASP A 45 0.94 -4.93 5.77
N PRO A 46 0.97 -3.61 6.01
CA PRO A 46 1.67 -2.68 5.13
C PRO A 46 3.17 -2.99 5.21
N GLN A 47 3.71 -3.53 4.12
CA GLN A 47 5.15 -3.72 4.01
C GLN A 47 5.84 -2.35 4.11
N PRO A 48 6.91 -2.23 4.92
CA PRO A 48 7.66 -0.99 4.99
C PRO A 48 8.12 -0.61 3.58
N PRO A 49 8.11 0.69 3.23
CA PRO A 49 8.66 1.12 1.95
C PRO A 49 10.08 0.58 1.86
N MET A 50 10.42 -0.09 0.75
CA MET A 50 11.81 -0.49 0.50
C MET A 50 12.64 0.79 0.58
N ALA A 51 13.39 0.93 1.67
CA ALA A 51 14.37 1.98 1.78
C ALA A 51 15.44 1.68 0.73
N GLU A 52 15.33 2.31 -0.44
CA GLU A 52 16.46 2.47 -1.33
C GLU A 52 17.54 3.18 -0.50
N GLY A 53 18.53 2.40 -0.06
CA GLY A 53 19.46 2.81 0.97
C GLY A 53 20.21 4.08 0.58
N GLN A 54 20.01 5.15 1.35
CA GLN A 54 21.02 6.19 1.43
C GLN A 54 22.22 5.60 2.19
N ARG A 55 23.32 5.39 1.46
CA ARG A 55 24.58 4.99 2.07
C ARG A 55 25.11 6.19 2.86
N PRO A 56 25.59 6.00 4.11
CA PRO A 56 26.11 7.10 4.95
C PRO A 56 27.26 7.91 4.34
N GLU A 57 27.87 7.40 3.26
CA GLU A 57 29.05 7.95 2.59
C GLU A 57 28.79 9.31 1.93
N GLU A 58 27.53 9.66 1.61
CA GLU A 58 27.16 10.92 0.96
C GLU A 58 26.94 12.08 1.94
N LEU A 59 26.91 11.82 3.25
CA LEU A 59 26.65 12.84 4.28
C LEU A 59 27.92 13.54 4.80
N ASN A 60 29.12 13.04 4.44
CA ASN A 60 30.40 13.60 4.91
C ASN A 60 31.09 14.55 3.91
N SER A 61 30.57 14.71 2.68
CA SER A 61 31.22 15.56 1.65
C SER A 61 30.83 17.04 1.70
N SER A 62 29.97 17.48 2.62
CA SER A 62 29.46 18.85 2.66
C SER A 62 29.90 19.66 3.88
N ASN A 63 30.90 19.23 4.65
CA ASN A 63 31.38 19.99 5.82
C ASN A 63 32.84 20.49 5.75
N ASP A 64 33.47 20.51 4.58
CA ASP A 64 34.73 21.26 4.39
C ASP A 64 34.51 22.42 3.41
N GLY A 65 34.17 23.57 3.98
CA GLY A 65 34.04 24.88 3.32
C GLY A 65 33.93 26.00 4.34
#